data_AF-A0A2J8V521-F1
#
_entry.id   AF-A0A2J8V521-F1
#
_cell.length_a   1.000
_cell.length_b   1.000
_cell.length_c   1.000
_cell.angle_alpha   90.00
_cell.angle_beta   90.00
_cell.angle_gamma   90.00
#
_symmetry.space_group_name_H-M   'P 1'
#
loop_
_entity.id
_entity.type
_entity.pdbx_description
1 polymer ?
#
loop_
_entity_poly.entity_id
_entity_poly.type
_entity_poly.pdbx_seq_one_letter_code
_entity_poly.pdbx_strand_id
1 'polypeptide(L)' 'MSKSKVDNQFYSVEVGDSTFTVLKRYQNLKPIGSGAQGIVCAAY' A
#
# COMPACT_ATOMS: atom_id res chain seq x y z
N MET A 1 11.88 -15.02 -14.76
CA MET A 1 10.81 -14.91 -13.74
C MET A 1 9.64 -14.20 -14.40
N SER A 2 8.51 -14.87 -14.60
CA SER A 2 7.32 -14.23 -15.18
C SER A 2 6.82 -13.13 -14.24
N LYS A 3 6.80 -11.87 -14.72
CA LYS A 3 6.29 -10.68 -13.99
C LYS A 3 4.91 -10.94 -13.36
N SER A 4 4.07 -11.71 -14.05
CA SER A 4 2.68 -11.99 -13.67
C SER A 4 2.51 -12.63 -12.28
N LYS A 5 3.48 -13.45 -11.83
CA LYS A 5 3.36 -14.08 -10.50
C LYS A 5 3.65 -13.11 -9.36
N VAL A 6 4.51 -12.12 -9.59
CA VAL A 6 4.89 -11.11 -8.58
C VAL A 6 3.79 -10.05 -8.51
N ASP A 7 3.30 -9.58 -9.65
CA ASP A 7 2.27 -8.53 -9.70
C ASP A 7 0.96 -8.98 -9.03
N ASN A 8 0.62 -10.27 -9.10
CA ASN A 8 -0.56 -10.82 -8.43
C ASN A 8 -0.47 -10.83 -6.89
N GLN A 9 0.68 -10.50 -6.29
CA GLN A 9 0.83 -10.41 -4.83
C GLN A 9 0.47 -9.03 -4.29
N PHE A 10 0.31 -8.03 -5.16
CA PHE A 10 0.06 -6.65 -4.77
C PHE A 10 -1.37 -6.23 -5.09
N TYR A 11 -1.81 -5.17 -4.43
CA TYR A 11 -3.01 -4.42 -4.78
C TYR A 11 -2.78 -2.94 -4.50
N SER A 12 -3.59 -2.09 -5.13
CA SER A 12 -3.53 -0.65 -4.94
C SER A 12 -4.74 -0.14 -4.16
N VAL A 13 -4.52 0.80 -3.26
CA VAL A 13 -5.55 1.46 -2.45
C VAL A 13 -5.26 2.96 -2.34
N GLU A 14 -6.30 3.76 -2.34
CA GLU A 14 -6.20 5.21 -2.15
C GLU A 14 -6.09 5.56 -0.67
N VAL A 15 -5.11 6.41 -0.34
CA VAL A 15 -4.87 6.95 1.00
C VAL A 15 -4.71 8.46 0.88
N GLY A 16 -5.81 9.20 1.12
CA GLY A 16 -5.86 10.64 0.81
C GLY A 16 -5.65 10.88 -0.68
N ASP A 17 -4.72 11.77 -1.04
CA ASP A 17 -4.40 12.11 -2.44
C ASP A 17 -3.27 11.22 -3.02
N SER A 18 -2.96 10.08 -2.41
CA SER A 18 -1.89 9.17 -2.83
C SER A 18 -2.40 7.74 -3.04
N THR A 19 -1.85 7.04 -4.03
CA THR A 19 -2.10 5.61 -4.25
C THR A 19 -0.98 4.77 -3.65
N PHE A 20 -1.35 3.86 -2.75
CA PHE A 20 -0.44 2.89 -2.15
C PHE A 20 -0.55 1.56 -2.90
N THR A 21 0.56 1.04 -3.41
CA THR A 21 0.63 -0.33 -3.94
C THR A 21 1.39 -1.20 -2.95
N VAL A 22 0.68 -2.15 -2.34
CA VAL A 22 1.19 -2.95 -1.21
C VAL A 22 0.88 -4.43 -1.39
N LEU A 23 1.60 -5.28 -0.65
CA LEU A 23 1.32 -6.72 -0.62
C LEU A 23 -0.08 -6.99 -0.06
N LYS A 24 -0.81 -7.94 -0.66
CA LYS A 24 -2.17 -8.37 -0.26
C LYS A 24 -2.30 -8.85 1.20
N ARG A 25 -1.18 -9.17 1.86
CA ARG A 25 -1.15 -9.51 3.29
C ARG A 25 -1.41 -8.33 4.22
N TYR A 26 -1.20 -7.10 3.75
CA TYR A 26 -1.50 -5.90 4.52
C TYR A 26 -2.90 -5.44 4.15
N GLN A 27 -3.82 -5.50 5.10
CA GLN A 27 -5.22 -5.14 4.92
C GLN A 27 -5.59 -3.97 5.84
N ASN A 28 -6.76 -3.38 5.60
CA ASN A 28 -7.32 -2.32 6.44
C ASN A 28 -6.35 -1.15 6.68
N LEU A 29 -5.68 -0.68 5.62
CA LEU A 29 -4.70 0.41 5.72
C LEU A 29 -5.39 1.66 6.27
N LYS A 30 -4.86 2.18 7.38
CA LYS A 30 -5.30 3.42 8.01
C LYS A 30 -4.14 4.40 8.11
N PRO A 31 -4.24 5.61 7.53
CA PRO A 31 -3.19 6.61 7.68
C PRO A 31 -3.03 7.00 9.15
N ILE A 32 -1.78 7.03 9.62
CA ILE A 32 -1.44 7.41 11.00
C ILE A 32 -0.52 8.63 11.08
N GLY A 33 0.08 9.05 9.96
CA GLY A 33 0.90 10.26 9.90
C GLY A 33 1.38 10.56 8.50
N SER A 34 1.70 11.83 8.28
CA SER A 34 2.26 12.35 7.02
C SER A 34 3.39 13.34 7.35
N GLY A 35 4.48 13.28 6.59
CA GLY A 35 5.59 14.21 6.69
C GLY A 35 6.19 14.51 5.32
N ALA A 36 7.24 15.34 5.28
CA ALA A 36 7.86 15.79 4.03
C ALA A 36 8.35 14.66 3.12
N GLN A 37 8.66 13.48 3.69
CA GLN A 37 9.21 12.34 2.96
C GLN A 37 8.18 11.24 2.67
N GLY A 38 6.95 11.35 3.19
CA GLY A 38 5.93 10.35 2.90
C GLY A 38 4.81 10.24 3.93
N ILE A 39 3.94 9.26 3.69
CA ILE A 39 2.76 8.93 4.49
C ILE A 39 2.96 7.55 5.12
N VAL A 40 2.58 7.40 6.38
CA VAL A 40 2.66 6.14 7.13
C VAL A 40 1.25 5.64 7.40
N CYS A 41 1.02 4.34 7.16
CA CYS A 41 -0.24 3.66 7.46
C CYS A 41 -0.02 2.51 8.46
N ALA A 42 -0.98 2.33 9.38
CA ALA A 42 -1.16 1.08 10.09
C ALA A 42 -1.92 0.08 9.21
N ALA A 43 -1.70 -1.22 9.40
CA ALA A 43 -2.44 -2.31 8.75
C ALA A 43 -2.81 -3.35 9.81
N TYR A 44 -3.97 -3.99 9.64
CA TYR A 44 -4.55 -4.95 10.60
C TYR A 44 -5.06 -6.19 9.89
#